data_AF-A0A7V9HAL5-F1
#
_entry.id   AF-A0A7V9HAL5-F1
#
_cell.length_a   1.000
_cell.length_b   1.000
_cell.length_c   1.000
_cell.angle_alpha   90.00
_cell.angle_beta   90.00
_cell.angle_gamma   90.00
#
_symmetry.space_group_name_H-M   'P 1'
#
loop_
_entity.id
_entity.type
_entity.pdbx_description
1 polymer ?
#
loop_
_entity_poly.entity_id
_entity_poly.type
_entity_poly.pdbx_seq_one_letter_code
_entity_poly.pdbx_strand_id
1 'polypeptide(L)' 'QLKAIHLNDSRDERGSNRDRHAAIGKGEIGRKGFRAFLSEPRFQNIPAVSESPGPAGKGPDKAEVQLMRRLRREGLKAR' A
#
# COMPACT_ATOMS: atom_id res chain seq x y z
N GLN A 1 8.80 17.29 9.70
CA GLN A 1 9.10 15.84 9.78
C GLN A 1 7.86 15.07 9.34
N LEU A 2 8.03 13.99 8.57
CA LEU A 2 6.95 13.04 8.26
C LEU A 2 6.71 12.13 9.47
N LYS A 3 5.45 11.95 9.87
CA LYS A 3 5.10 11.27 11.14
C LYS A 3 4.26 10.00 10.95
N ALA A 4 3.46 9.92 9.89
CA ALA A 4 2.63 8.77 9.57
C ALA A 4 2.36 8.72 8.07
N ILE A 5 1.99 7.54 7.58
CA ILE A 5 1.62 7.29 6.18
C ILE A 5 0.29 6.52 6.19
N HIS A 6 -0.69 7.00 5.43
CA HIS A 6 -1.83 6.19 5.03
C HIS A 6 -1.47 5.53 3.70
N LEU A 7 -1.33 4.21 3.71
CA LEU A 7 -0.85 3.43 2.58
C LEU A 7 -2.01 2.65 1.96
N ASN A 8 -2.69 3.31 1.03
CA ASN A 8 -3.86 2.80 0.35
C ASN A 8 -3.56 2.55 -1.13
N ASP A 9 -4.24 1.56 -1.72
CA ASP A 9 -4.29 1.42 -3.17
C ASP A 9 -5.44 2.26 -3.72
N SER A 10 -5.34 2.73 -4.96
CA SER A 10 -6.37 3.58 -5.57
C SER A 10 -7.27 2.75 -6.48
N ARG A 11 -8.59 2.84 -6.29
CA ARG A 11 -9.54 2.24 -7.23
C ARG A 11 -9.61 2.99 -8.56
N ASP A 12 -9.29 4.28 -8.55
CA ASP A 12 -9.42 5.17 -9.69
C ASP A 12 -8.07 5.60 -10.26
N GLU A 13 -8.10 5.96 -11.54
CA GLU A 13 -6.94 6.44 -12.28
C GLU A 13 -6.34 7.72 -11.68
N ARG A 14 -5.05 7.93 -11.95
CA ARG A 14 -4.32 9.13 -11.54
C ARG A 14 -4.96 10.38 -12.14
N GLY A 15 -5.28 11.35 -11.30
CA GLY A 15 -5.87 12.62 -11.72
C GLY A 15 -7.40 12.63 -11.71
N SER A 16 -8.05 11.54 -11.28
CA SER A 16 -9.51 11.44 -11.18
C SER A 16 -10.15 12.35 -10.10
N ASN A 17 -9.37 12.83 -9.12
CA ASN A 17 -9.88 13.54 -7.94
C ASN A 17 -10.96 12.74 -7.18
N ARG A 18 -10.83 11.42 -7.16
CA ARG A 18 -11.71 10.52 -6.40
C ARG A 18 -10.92 9.82 -5.32
N ASP A 19 -11.44 9.88 -4.10
CA ASP A 19 -10.84 9.23 -2.94
C ASP A 19 -11.53 7.90 -2.67
N ARG A 20 -11.19 6.88 -3.47
CA ARG A 20 -11.80 5.54 -3.38
C ARG A 20 -10.71 4.51 -3.29
N HIS A 21 -10.55 3.94 -2.11
CA HIS A 21 -9.53 2.94 -1.85
C HIS A 21 -9.88 1.60 -2.51
N ALA A 22 -8.85 0.86 -2.92
CA ALA A 22 -8.95 -0.51 -3.38
C ALA A 22 -8.24 -1.46 -2.40
N ALA A 23 -8.57 -2.75 -2.52
CA ALA A 23 -7.79 -3.80 -1.87
C ALA A 23 -6.31 -3.71 -2.31
N ILE A 24 -5.40 -4.03 -1.39
CA ILE A 24 -3.96 -3.86 -1.59
C ILE A 24 -3.46 -4.64 -2.80
N GLY A 25 -2.88 -3.91 -3.76
CA GLY A 25 -2.34 -4.47 -5.00
C GLY A 25 -3.39 -4.85 -6.03
N LYS A 26 -4.63 -4.39 -5.86
CA LYS A 26 -5.77 -4.57 -6.79
C LYS A 26 -6.25 -3.26 -7.43
N GLY A 27 -5.66 -2.13 -7.03
CA GLY A 27 -5.90 -0.83 -7.63
C GLY A 27 -4.83 -0.41 -8.62
N GLU A 28 -4.90 0.86 -9.01
CA GLU A 28 -4.07 1.51 -10.03
C GLU A 28 -2.62 1.76 -9.56
N ILE A 29 -2.37 1.87 -8.26
CA ILE A 29 -0.98 1.93 -7.74
C ILE A 29 -0.37 0.53 -7.85
N GLY A 30 -1.15 -0.47 -7.43
CA GLY A 30 -0.87 -1.87 -7.65
C GLY A 30 0.42 -2.37 -6.97
N ARG A 31 0.73 -3.65 -7.18
CA ARG A 31 1.85 -4.31 -6.49
C ARG A 31 3.21 -3.66 -6.79
N LYS A 32 3.40 -3.14 -8.02
CA LYS A 32 4.65 -2.49 -8.42
C LYS A 32 4.90 -1.20 -7.62
N GLY A 33 3.87 -0.35 -7.47
CA GLY A 33 3.95 0.87 -6.68
C GLY A 33 4.20 0.58 -5.20
N PHE A 34 3.45 -0.37 -4.63
CA PHE A 34 3.65 -0.82 -3.25
C PHE A 34 5.04 -1.37 -2.99
N ARG A 35 5.57 -2.20 -3.90
CA ARG A 35 6.95 -2.72 -3.82
C ARG A 35 7.98 -1.60 -3.75
N ALA A 36 7.84 -0.57 -4.59
CA ALA A 36 8.73 0.59 -4.60
C ALA A 36 8.62 1.41 -3.31
N PHE A 37 7.38 1.71 -2.88
CA PHE A 37 7.12 2.55 -1.71
C PHE A 37 7.55 1.89 -0.40
N LEU A 38 7.17 0.63 -0.17
CA LEU A 38 7.46 -0.09 1.08
C LEU A 38 8.96 -0.40 1.27
N SER A 39 9.75 -0.39 0.19
CA SER A 39 11.20 -0.60 0.22
C SER A 39 12.00 0.70 0.27
N GLU A 40 11.35 1.86 0.40
CA GLU A 40 12.02 3.16 0.43
C GLU A 40 12.74 3.42 1.78
N PRO A 41 14.07 3.63 1.81
CA PRO A 41 14.84 3.90 3.02
C PRO A 41 14.35 5.12 3.79
N ARG A 42 13.92 6.18 3.08
CA ARG A 42 13.43 7.42 3.71
C ARG A 42 12.14 7.24 4.52
N PHE A 43 11.40 6.15 4.29
CA PHE A 43 10.15 5.86 5.00
C PHE A 43 10.29 4.78 6.06
N GLN A 44 11.49 4.23 6.27
CA GLN A 44 11.71 3.26 7.33
C GLN A 44 11.49 3.92 8.70
N ASN A 45 10.89 3.16 9.63
CA ASN A 45 10.50 3.61 10.97
C ASN A 45 9.35 4.63 11.03
N ILE A 46 8.67 4.90 9.92
CA ILE A 46 7.42 5.68 9.91
C ILE A 46 6.24 4.72 9.99
N PRO A 47 5.27 4.92 10.91
CA PRO A 47 4.08 4.07 10.97
C PRO A 47 3.26 4.22 9.68
N ALA A 48 2.87 3.08 9.11
CA ALA A 48 1.99 3.00 7.96
C ALA A 48 0.68 2.31 8.35
N VAL A 49 -0.44 2.95 8.03
CA VAL A 49 -1.80 2.44 8.28
C VAL A 49 -2.47 2.17 6.95
N SER A 50 -3.17 1.04 6.84
CA SER A 50 -4.00 0.73 5.68
C SER A 50 -5.46 1.05 6.03
N GLU A 51 -6.14 1.74 5.14
CA GLU A 51 -7.58 2.03 5.15
C GLU A 51 -8.25 1.32 3.97
N SER A 52 -7.64 0.22 3.50
CA SER A 52 -8.18 -0.66 2.47
C SER A 52 -9.57 -1.16 2.87
N PRO A 53 -10.53 -1.26 1.93
CA PRO A 53 -11.80 -1.93 2.19
C PRO A 53 -11.63 -3.45 2.43
N GLY A 54 -10.46 -4.00 2.11
CA GLY A 54 -10.16 -5.43 2.15
C GLY A 54 -10.89 -6.22 1.04
N PRO A 55 -10.50 -7.49 0.81
CA PRO A 55 -11.09 -8.31 -0.24
C PRO A 55 -12.59 -8.63 0.01
N ALA A 56 -13.03 -8.61 1.27
CA ALA A 56 -14.41 -8.88 1.67
C ALA A 56 -15.23 -7.61 2.01
N GLY A 57 -14.67 -6.41 1.80
CA GLY A 57 -15.34 -5.16 2.15
C GLY A 57 -15.51 -4.91 3.66
N LYS A 58 -14.71 -5.59 4.50
CA LYS A 58 -14.78 -5.51 5.97
C LYS A 58 -13.55 -4.80 6.59
N GLY A 59 -12.80 -4.07 5.77
CA GLY A 59 -11.54 -3.45 6.17
C GLY A 59 -10.33 -4.34 5.91
N PRO A 60 -9.11 -3.84 6.20
CA PRO A 60 -7.89 -4.55 5.92
C PRO A 60 -7.75 -5.80 6.78
N ASP A 61 -7.22 -6.87 6.19
CA ASP A 61 -7.06 -8.15 6.87
C ASP A 61 -5.58 -8.56 7.03
N LYS A 62 -5.37 -9.67 7.75
CA LYS A 62 -4.05 -10.25 7.97
C LYS A 62 -3.35 -10.62 6.65
N ALA A 63 -4.09 -11.04 5.63
CA ALA A 63 -3.53 -11.44 4.35
C ALA A 63 -2.98 -10.23 3.58
N GLU A 64 -3.66 -9.08 3.62
CA GLU A 64 -3.17 -7.84 3.05
C GLU A 64 -1.90 -7.33 3.77
N VAL A 65 -1.86 -7.42 5.11
CA VAL A 65 -0.64 -7.11 5.87
C VAL A 65 0.52 -8.04 5.48
N GLN A 66 0.26 -9.33 5.33
CA GLN A 66 1.26 -10.30 4.87
C GLN A 66 1.72 -10.01 3.44
N LEU A 67 0.81 -9.61 2.55
CA LEU A 67 1.12 -9.19 1.19
C LEU A 67 2.05 -7.97 1.21
N MET A 68 1.74 -6.92 1.97
CA MET A 68 2.60 -5.74 2.09
C MET A 68 4.00 -6.10 2.62
N ARG A 69 4.08 -6.95 3.66
CA ARG A 69 5.38 -7.46 4.16
C ARG A 69 6.16 -8.22 3.08
N ARG A 70 5.47 -8.99 2.24
CA ARG A 70 6.11 -9.69 1.11
C ARG A 70 6.61 -8.70 0.06
N LEU A 71 5.77 -7.75 -0.36
CA LEU A 71 6.13 -6.71 -1.33
C LEU A 71 7.33 -5.87 -0.84
N ARG A 72 7.41 -5.55 0.45
CA ARG A 72 8.59 -4.91 1.05
C ARG A 72 9.86 -5.74 0.83
N ARG A 73 9.82 -7.04 1.16
CA ARG A 73 10.97 -7.94 0.98
C ARG A 73 11.37 -8.06 -0.49
N GLU A 74 10.39 -8.18 -1.39
CA GLU A 74 10.64 -8.22 -2.84
C GLU A 74 11.27 -6.92 -3.34
N GLY A 75 10.83 -5.76 -2.84
CA GLY A 75 11.38 -4.46 -3.19
C GLY A 75 12.81 -4.27 -2.71
N LEU A 76 13.12 -4.73 -1.49
CA LEU A 76 14.48 -4.70 -0.95
C LEU A 76 15.46 -5.59 -1.73
N LYS A 77 15.00 -6.73 -2.25
CA LYS A 77 15.82 -7.63 -3.09
C LYS A 77 16.07 -7.12 -4.51
N ALA A 78 15.18 -6.27 -5.02
CA ALA A 78 15.23 -5.76 -6.39
C ALA A 78 15.96 -4.40 -6.50
N ARG A 79 16.51 -3.91 -5.39
CA ARG A 79 17.38 -2.73 -5.32
C ARG A 79 18.82 -3.21 -5.35
#